data_AF-A0A1V4VTY5-F1
#
_entry.id   AF-A0A1V4VTY5-F1
#
_cell.length_a   1.000
_cell.length_b   1.000
_cell.length_c   1.000
_cell.angle_alpha   90.00
_cell.angle_beta   90.00
_cell.angle_gamma   90.00
#
_symmetry.space_group_name_H-M   'P 1'
#
loop_
_entity.id
_entity.type
_entity.pdbx_description
1 polymer ?
#
loop_
_entity_poly.entity_id
_entity_poly.type
_entity_poly.pdbx_seq_one_letter_code
_entity_poly.pdbx_strand_id
1 'polypeptide(L)' 'MEHLTQMELLQLQELLGAEELAVKKSMFYAENCHDAELKKIFQESTRNHQGHLDGLLEQMRSLSGKVQ' A
#
# COMPACT_ATOMS: atom_id res chain seq x y z
N MET A 1 16.32 0.54 -19.97
CA MET A 1 15.28 0.68 -18.93
C MET A 1 14.46 -0.56 -18.96
N GLU A 2 14.29 -1.19 -17.81
CA GLU A 2 13.57 -2.46 -17.70
C GLU A 2 12.08 -2.16 -17.66
N HIS A 3 11.36 -2.71 -18.64
CA HIS A 3 9.90 -2.76 -18.59
C HIS A 3 9.52 -3.97 -17.72
N LEU A 4 8.49 -3.80 -16.91
CA LEU A 4 7.93 -4.92 -16.14
C LEU A 4 7.46 -6.01 -17.08
N THR A 5 7.80 -7.25 -16.77
CA THR A 5 7.12 -8.41 -17.36
C THR A 5 5.65 -8.41 -16.93
N GLN A 6 4.80 -9.14 -17.66
CA GLN A 6 3.38 -9.27 -17.30
C GLN A 6 3.19 -9.85 -15.90
N MET A 7 4.07 -10.76 -15.47
CA MET A 7 4.02 -11.37 -14.15
C MET A 7 4.37 -10.36 -13.05
N GLU A 8 5.42 -9.55 -13.25
CA GLU A 8 5.79 -8.51 -12.28
C GLU A 8 4.73 -7.42 -12.20
N LEU A 9 4.10 -7.06 -13.32
CA LEU A 9 2.97 -6.13 -13.33
C LEU A 9 1.78 -6.68 -12.54
N LEU A 10 1.43 -7.95 -12.73
CA LEU A 10 0.37 -8.61 -11.97
C LEU A 10 0.69 -8.60 -10.47
N GLN A 11 1.91 -8.99 -10.09
CA GLN A 11 2.34 -8.99 -8.70
C GLN A 11 2.27 -7.58 -8.07
N LEU A 12 2.66 -6.55 -8.83
CA LEU A 12 2.58 -5.16 -8.37
C LEU A 12 1.14 -4.72 -8.13
N GLN A 13 0.20 -5.12 -8.99
CA GLN A 13 -1.23 -4.86 -8.82
C GLN A 13 -1.81 -5.59 -7.60
N GLU A 14 -1.42 -6.84 -7.37
CA GLU A 14 -1.83 -7.60 -6.19
C GLU A 14 -1.32 -6.96 -4.90
N LEU A 15 -0.06 -6.51 -4.88
CA LEU A 15 0.53 -5.80 -3.74
C LEU A 15 -0.19 -4.47 -3.48
N LEU A 16 -0.51 -3.70 -4.51
CA LEU A 16 -1.29 -2.47 -4.38
C LEU A 16 -2.66 -2.74 -3.73
N GLY A 17 -3.38 -3.77 -4.18
CA GLY A 17 -4.66 -4.15 -3.60
C GLY A 17 -4.54 -4.63 -2.14
N ALA A 18 -3.47 -5.36 -1.82
CA ALA A 18 -3.20 -5.82 -0.46
C ALA A 18 -2.91 -4.65 0.50
N GLU A 19 -2.07 -3.69 0.09
CA GLU A 19 -1.75 -2.50 0.88
C GLU A 19 -2.99 -1.60 1.07
N GLU A 20 -3.81 -1.40 0.03
CA GLU A 20 -5.07 -0.64 0.15
C GLU A 20 -6.03 -1.29 1.17
N LEU A 21 -6.16 -2.62 1.14
CA LEU A 21 -6.97 -3.36 2.11
C LEU A 21 -6.38 -3.22 3.52
N ALA A 22 -5.06 -3.27 3.67
CA ALA A 22 -4.39 -3.11 4.95
C ALA A 22 -4.63 -1.73 5.56
N VAL A 23 -4.51 -0.65 4.76
CA VAL A 23 -4.85 0.73 5.17
C VAL A 23 -6.28 0.79 5.72
N LYS A 24 -7.26 0.28 4.95
CA LYS A 24 -8.68 0.29 5.34
C LYS A 24 -8.93 -0.46 6.65
N LYS A 25 -8.33 -1.65 6.80
CA LYS A 25 -8.47 -2.46 8.02
C LYS A 25 -7.86 -1.77 9.24
N SER A 26 -6.65 -1.24 9.12
CA SER A 26 -5.98 -0.57 10.22
C SER A 26 -6.69 0.72 10.62
N MET A 27 -7.24 1.48 9.66
CA MET A 27 -8.11 2.64 9.96
C MET A 27 -9.36 2.20 10.72
N PHE A 28 -10.08 1.19 10.21
CA PHE A 28 -11.27 0.66 10.86
C PHE A 28 -10.98 0.18 12.30
N TYR A 29 -9.87 -0.53 12.51
CA TYR A 29 -9.48 -0.97 13.84
C TYR A 29 -9.13 0.22 14.75
N ALA A 30 -8.40 1.24 14.27
CA ALA A 30 -8.09 2.42 15.06
C ALA A 30 -9.35 3.22 15.46
N GLU A 31 -10.36 3.27 14.59
CA GLU A 31 -11.64 3.94 14.84
C GLU A 31 -12.51 3.20 15.87
N ASN A 32 -12.46 1.86 15.86
CA ASN A 32 -13.30 0.99 16.69
C ASN A 32 -12.57 0.41 17.92
N CYS A 33 -11.32 0.82 18.15
CA CYS A 33 -10.54 0.39 19.31
C CYS A 33 -10.69 1.37 20.47
N HIS A 34 -10.98 0.83 21.66
CA HIS A 34 -11.11 1.59 22.90
C HIS A 34 -9.80 1.62 23.70
N ASP A 35 -8.90 0.66 23.46
CA ASP A 35 -7.58 0.61 24.09
C ASP A 35 -6.64 1.62 23.41
N ALA A 36 -6.02 2.49 24.20
CA ALA A 36 -5.23 3.60 23.70
C ALA A 36 -3.91 3.14 23.03
N GLU A 37 -3.27 2.11 23.57
CA GLU A 37 -2.01 1.58 23.03
C GLU A 37 -2.25 0.82 21.73
N LEU A 38 -3.28 -0.03 21.68
CA LEU A 38 -3.68 -0.71 20.45
C LEU A 38 -4.12 0.27 19.37
N LYS A 39 -4.88 1.32 19.72
CA LYS A 39 -5.25 2.38 18.79
C LYS A 39 -4.03 3.04 18.17
N LYS A 40 -2.99 3.34 18.97
CA LYS A 40 -1.73 3.91 18.49
C LYS A 40 -1.02 2.98 17.51
N ILE A 41 -1.00 1.68 17.81
CA ILE A 41 -0.43 0.65 16.91
C ILE A 41 -1.18 0.62 15.58
N PHE A 42 -2.52 0.63 15.58
CA PHE A 42 -3.30 0.65 14.35
C PHE A 42 -3.08 1.93 13.54
N GLN A 43 -2.98 3.09 14.19
CA GLN A 43 -2.66 4.36 13.53
C GLN A 43 -1.26 4.35 12.89
N GLU A 44 -0.28 3.73 13.54
CA GLU A 44 1.05 3.55 12.98
C GLU A 44 1.04 2.58 11.80
N SER A 45 0.35 1.45 11.91
CA SER A 45 0.13 0.51 10.82
C SER A 45 -0.51 1.19 9.61
N THR A 46 -1.55 2.01 9.79
CA THR A 46 -2.16 2.80 8.71
C THR A 46 -1.13 3.68 8.00
N ARG A 47 -0.29 4.41 8.75
CA ARG A 47 0.76 5.26 8.15
C ARG A 47 1.78 4.44 7.35
N ASN A 48 2.18 3.29 7.87
CA ASN A 48 3.15 2.42 7.20
C ASN A 48 2.58 1.87 5.89
N HIS A 49 1.36 1.32 5.91
CA HIS A 49 0.70 0.80 4.71
C HIS A 49 0.41 1.90 3.67
N GLN A 50 0.06 3.11 4.12
CA GLN A 50 -0.10 4.25 3.21
C GLN A 50 1.23 4.61 2.54
N GLY A 51 2.33 4.63 3.29
CA GLY A 51 3.67 4.85 2.73
C GLY A 51 4.09 3.77 1.73
N HIS A 52 3.77 2.50 1.99
CA HIS A 52 4.00 1.42 1.03
C HIS A 52 3.18 1.61 -0.25
N LEU A 53 1.89 1.94 -0.11
CA LEU A 53 1.00 2.18 -1.25
C LEU A 53 1.53 3.33 -2.13
N ASP A 54 1.93 4.44 -1.50
CA ASP A 54 2.49 5.60 -2.20
C ASP A 54 3.77 5.21 -2.97
N GLY A 55 4.66 4.43 -2.33
CA GLY A 55 5.88 3.92 -2.95
C GLY A 55 5.62 2.97 -4.13
N LEU A 56 4.67 2.04 -4.00
CA LEU A 56 4.28 1.13 -5.07
C LEU A 56 3.67 1.89 -6.27
N LEU A 57 2.87 2.93 -6.01
CA LEU A 57 2.31 3.79 -7.06
C LEU A 57 3.40 4.58 -7.79
N GLU A 58 4.40 5.09 -7.07
CA GLU A 58 5.55 5.77 -7.67
C GLU A 58 6.36 4.81 -8.55
N GLN A 59 6.65 3.61 -8.06
CA GLN A 59 7.32 2.56 -8.84
C GLN A 59 6.53 2.21 -10.09
N MET A 60 5.22 2.00 -9.96
CA MET A 60 4.34 1.70 -11.10
C MET A 60 4.39 2.81 -12.15
N ARG A 61 4.34 4.09 -11.74
CA ARG A 61 4.46 5.25 -12.66
C ARG A 61 5.82 5.33 -13.33
N SER A 62 6.90 5.11 -12.58
CA SER A 62 8.26 5.11 -13.12
C SER A 62 8.47 4.02 -14.17
N LEU A 63 7.96 2.82 -13.91
CA LEU A 63 8.13 1.64 -14.77
C LEU A 63 7.16 1.60 -15.97
N SER A 64 5.96 2.16 -15.82
CA SER A 64 5.01 2.36 -16.93
C SER A 64 5.32 3.62 -17.77
N GLY A 65 6.11 4.55 -17.23
CA GLY A 65 6.37 5.89 -17.77
C GLY A 65 7.40 6.01 -18.91
N LYS A 66 7.82 4.91 -19.54
CA LYS A 66 8.58 4.96 -20.82
C LYS A 66 7.85 4.35 -22.00
N VAL A 67 6.55 4.57 -22.07
CA VAL A 67 5.82 4.50 -23.34
C VAL A 67 5.83 5.91 -23.94
N GLN A 68 6.93 6.25 -24.63
CA GLN A 68 6.97 7.29 -25.65
C GLN A 68 7.58 6.69 -26.92
#